data_AF-A0A966IMM3-F1
#
_entry.id   AF-A0A966IMM3-F1
#
_cell.length_a   1.000
_cell.length_b   1.000
_cell.length_c   1.000
_cell.angle_alpha   90.00
_cell.angle_beta   90.00
_cell.angle_gamma   90.00
#
_symmetry.space_group_name_H-M   'P 1'
#
loop_
_entity.id
_entity.type
_entity.pdbx_description
1 polymer ?
#
loop_
_entity_poly.entity_id
_entity_poly.type
_entity_poly.pdbx_seq_one_letter_code
_entity_poly.pdbx_strand_id
1 'polypeptide(L)'
;MQANGQVPFFGGGAANVALALLAGGITVLPLVLFLKGNRALSMTMASLLFYSNPTMQLLFGVVVFSEAFLPQDLIVFGLIWLGITVYFTTRARVARLAIPAP
;
A
#
# COMPACT_ATOMS: atom_id res chain seq x y z
N MET A 1 1.62 10.81 37.84
CA MET A 1 2.20 9.46 37.99
C MET A 1 1.08 8.56 38.50
N GLN A 2 0.51 7.69 37.67
CA GLN A 2 -0.53 6.76 38.13
C GLN A 2 0.12 5.67 38.96
N ALA A 3 -0.11 5.69 40.27
CA ALA A 3 0.38 4.74 41.26
C ALA A 3 -0.57 3.55 41.46
N ASN A 4 -1.14 3.04 40.37
CA ASN A 4 -1.78 1.72 40.34
C ASN A 4 -0.76 0.79 39.68
N GLY A 5 -0.47 -0.38 40.22
CA GLY A 5 0.50 -1.36 39.68
C GLY A 5 0.17 -1.93 38.29
N GLN A 6 -0.54 -1.17 37.45
CA GLN A 6 -0.79 -1.45 36.05
C GLN A 6 0.41 -1.05 35.22
N VAL A 7 0.79 -1.94 34.32
CA VAL A 7 1.98 -1.76 33.50
C VAL A 7 1.68 -0.71 32.43
N PRO A 8 2.39 0.43 32.40
CA PRO A 8 1.95 1.61 31.64
C PRO A 8 2.08 1.46 30.13
N PHE A 9 2.89 0.52 29.64
CA PHE A 9 3.07 0.27 28.22
C PHE A 9 3.19 -1.23 27.92
N PHE A 10 2.55 -1.66 26.82
CA PHE A 10 2.65 -3.00 26.24
C PHE A 10 2.38 -4.15 27.24
N GLY A 11 1.50 -3.97 28.23
CA GLY A 11 1.06 -5.06 29.12
C GLY A 11 2.11 -5.62 30.09
N GLY A 12 3.34 -5.09 30.08
CA GLY A 12 4.43 -5.57 30.93
C GLY A 12 5.04 -6.89 30.49
N GLY A 13 6.34 -7.05 30.76
CA GLY A 13 7.10 -8.24 30.40
C GLY A 13 7.92 -8.08 29.13
N ALA A 14 9.09 -8.73 29.10
CA ALA A 14 10.07 -8.60 28.02
C ALA A 14 9.52 -9.05 26.65
N ALA A 15 8.63 -10.05 26.62
CA ALA A 15 8.03 -10.55 25.39
C ALA A 15 7.16 -9.50 24.69
N ASN A 16 6.29 -8.79 25.43
CA ASN A 16 5.40 -7.79 24.84
C ASN A 16 6.17 -6.55 24.35
N VAL A 17 7.22 -6.16 25.07
CA VAL A 17 8.12 -5.09 24.63
C VAL A 17 8.86 -5.51 23.36
N ALA A 18 9.32 -6.75 23.27
CA ALA A 18 9.96 -7.27 22.06
C ALA A 18 8.99 -7.28 20.87
N LEU A 19 7.75 -7.75 21.06
CA LEU A 19 6.69 -7.70 20.03
C LEU A 19 6.40 -6.25 19.59
N ALA A 20 6.36 -5.30 20.53
CA ALA A 20 6.15 -3.89 20.21
C ALA A 20 7.29 -3.29 19.37
N LEU A 21 8.54 -3.61 19.71
CA LEU A 21 9.70 -3.19 18.93
C LEU A 21 9.69 -3.81 17.52
N LEU A 22 9.33 -5.09 17.40
CA LEU A 22 9.19 -5.76 16.12
C LEU A 22 8.07 -5.15 15.28
N ALA A 23 6.90 -4.87 15.87
CA ALA A 23 5.80 -4.19 15.19
C ALA A 23 6.22 -2.79 14.70
N GLY A 24 6.98 -2.05 15.51
CA GLY A 24 7.59 -0.79 15.11
C GLY A 24 8.52 -0.95 13.91
N GLY A 25 9.46 -1.91 13.96
CA GLY A 25 10.39 -2.19 12.87
C GLY A 25 9.69 -2.59 11.56
N ILE A 26 8.72 -3.50 11.65
CA ILE A 26 7.91 -3.98 10.51
C ILE A 26 7.11 -2.82 9.89
N THR A 27 6.69 -1.82 10.68
CA THR A 27 5.95 -0.66 10.19
C THR A 27 6.86 0.39 9.57
N VAL A 28 8.02 0.68 10.18
CA VAL A 28 8.96 1.70 9.70
C VAL A 28 9.58 1.31 8.36
N LEU A 29 9.91 0.03 8.17
CA LEU A 29 10.54 -0.47 6.95
C LEU A 29 9.77 -0.11 5.66
N PRO A 30 8.49 -0.48 5.49
CA PRO A 30 7.72 -0.11 4.30
C PRO A 30 7.51 1.40 4.21
N LEU A 31 7.41 2.12 5.33
CA LEU A 31 7.20 3.57 5.34
C LEU A 31 8.42 4.31 4.79
N VAL A 32 9.64 3.89 5.16
CA VAL A 32 10.89 4.45 4.62
C VAL A 32 11.07 4.12 3.14
N LEU A 33 10.78 2.87 2.73
CA LEU A 33 10.81 2.45 1.33
C LEU A 33 9.81 3.25 0.50
N PHE A 34 8.58 3.43 1.01
CA PHE A 34 7.55 4.24 0.40
C PHE A 34 7.99 5.69 0.25
N LEU A 35 8.52 6.32 1.31
CA LEU A 35 8.96 7.71 1.27
C LEU A 35 10.05 7.92 0.19
N LYS A 36 10.99 6.97 0.07
CA LYS A 36 12.04 7.01 -0.94
C LYS A 36 11.47 6.86 -2.36
N GLY A 37 10.56 5.91 -2.58
CA GLY A 37 9.94 5.67 -3.89
C GLY A 37 9.00 6.80 -4.32
N ASN A 38 8.21 7.34 -3.40
CA ASN A 38 7.22 8.37 -3.69
C ASN A 38 7.86 9.68 -4.17
N ARG A 39 9.07 10.01 -3.69
CA ARG A 39 9.84 11.18 -4.16
C ARG A 39 10.27 11.10 -5.63
N ALA A 40 10.30 9.91 -6.21
CA ALA A 40 10.70 9.69 -7.60
C ALA A 40 9.50 9.67 -8.58
N LEU A 41 8.27 9.71 -8.07
CA LEU A 41 7.05 9.57 -8.86
C LEU A 41 6.31 10.91 -8.96
N SER A 42 5.62 11.14 -10.08
CA SER A 42 4.65 12.25 -10.14
C SER A 42 3.46 11.94 -9.24
N MET A 43 2.79 13.00 -8.75
CA MET A 43 1.61 12.86 -7.88
C MET A 43 0.54 11.93 -8.48
N THR A 44 0.33 12.01 -9.80
CA THR A 44 -0.62 11.16 -10.52
C THR A 44 -0.16 9.71 -10.61
N MET A 45 1.13 9.44 -10.82
CA MET A 45 1.61 8.05 -10.87
C MET A 45 1.56 7.40 -9.50
N ALA A 46 1.90 8.14 -8.45
CA ALA A 46 1.83 7.66 -7.08
C ALA A 46 0.40 7.23 -6.71
N SER A 47 -0.61 8.06 -7.01
CA SER A 47 -2.01 7.72 -6.72
C SER A 47 -2.52 6.53 -7.53
N LEU A 48 -2.10 6.37 -8.80
CA LEU A 48 -2.47 5.22 -9.61
C LEU A 48 -1.81 3.93 -9.14
N LEU A 49 -0.54 3.98 -8.72
CA LEU A 49 0.14 2.80 -8.15
C LEU A 49 -0.48 2.38 -6.81
N PHE A 50 -1.06 3.33 -6.06
CA PHE A 50 -1.75 3.02 -4.81
C PHE A 50 -3.05 2.24 -4.97
N TYR A 51 -3.61 2.11 -6.18
CA TYR A 51 -4.68 1.12 -6.45
C TYR A 51 -4.22 -0.34 -6.25
N SER A 52 -2.91 -0.58 -6.09
CA SER A 52 -2.40 -1.87 -5.61
C SER A 52 -2.91 -2.20 -4.20
N ASN A 53 -3.18 -1.21 -3.35
CA ASN A 53 -3.63 -1.41 -1.98
C ASN A 53 -5.02 -2.07 -1.91
N PRO A 54 -6.07 -1.57 -2.58
CA PRO A 54 -7.35 -2.28 -2.64
C PRO A 54 -7.23 -3.65 -3.35
N THR A 55 -6.25 -3.86 -4.24
CA THR A 55 -5.97 -5.19 -4.83
C THR A 55 -5.46 -6.17 -3.80
N MET A 56 -4.53 -5.74 -2.95
CA MET A 56 -4.03 -6.54 -1.84
C MET A 56 -5.15 -6.82 -0.84
N GLN A 57 -5.94 -5.81 -0.47
CA GLN A 57 -7.08 -5.99 0.43
C GLN A 57 -8.08 -7.00 -0.11
N LEU A 58 -8.44 -6.91 -1.40
CA LEU A 58 -9.30 -7.89 -2.06
C LEU A 58 -8.70 -9.31 -2.03
N LEU A 59 -7.41 -9.45 -2.36
CA LEU A 59 -6.72 -10.73 -2.32
C LEU A 59 -6.73 -11.33 -0.91
N PHE A 60 -6.46 -10.54 0.13
CA PHE A 60 -6.55 -10.99 1.52
C PHE A 60 -7.98 -11.38 1.89
N GLY A 61 -8.98 -10.56 1.53
CA GLY A 61 -10.40 -10.86 1.73
C GLY A 61 -10.80 -12.22 1.17
N VAL A 62 -10.49 -12.45 -0.11
CA VAL A 62 -10.89 -13.67 -0.82
C VAL A 62 -10.05 -14.88 -0.41
N VAL A 63 -8.73 -14.75 -0.34
CA VAL A 63 -7.82 -15.90 -0.13
C VAL A 63 -7.67 -16.26 1.36
N VAL A 64 -7.55 -15.27 2.24
CA VAL A 64 -7.26 -15.50 3.67
C VAL A 64 -8.55 -15.54 4.48
N PHE A 65 -9.46 -14.60 4.22
CA PHE A 65 -10.72 -14.50 4.97
C PHE A 65 -11.88 -15.25 4.31
N SER A 66 -11.68 -15.82 3.12
CA SER A 66 -12.72 -16.55 2.36
C SER A 66 -14.00 -15.73 2.13
N GLU A 67 -13.85 -14.42 1.97
CA GLU A 67 -14.98 -13.53 1.68
C GLU A 67 -15.55 -13.79 0.28
N ALA A 68 -16.86 -13.63 0.15
CA ALA A 68 -17.55 -13.84 -1.11
C ALA A 68 -17.12 -12.77 -2.13
N PHE A 69 -16.50 -13.19 -3.22
CA PHE A 69 -16.18 -12.33 -4.34
C PHE A 69 -17.33 -12.34 -5.35
N LEU A 70 -18.06 -11.22 -5.43
CA LEU A 70 -19.23 -11.12 -6.30
C LEU A 70 -18.83 -10.68 -7.72
N PRO A 71 -19.61 -11.07 -8.75
CA PRO A 71 -19.35 -10.62 -10.13
C PRO A 71 -19.34 -9.10 -10.30
N GLN A 72 -20.09 -8.37 -9.47
CA GLN A 72 -20.09 -6.91 -9.47
C GLN A 72 -18.72 -6.32 -9.06
N ASP A 73 -18.04 -6.97 -8.11
CA ASP A 73 -16.74 -6.52 -7.61
C ASP A 73 -15.70 -6.67 -8.72
N LEU A 74 -15.77 -7.76 -9.49
CA LEU A 74 -14.93 -7.99 -10.65
C LEU A 74 -15.08 -6.90 -11.73
N ILE A 75 -16.32 -6.46 -12.00
CA ILE A 75 -16.56 -5.39 -13.00
C ILE A 75 -15.91 -4.09 -12.55
N VAL A 76 -16.14 -3.68 -11.30
CA VAL A 76 -15.55 -2.47 -10.72
C VAL A 76 -14.03 -2.54 -10.74
N PHE A 77 -13.47 -3.68 -10.31
CA PHE A 77 -12.03 -3.91 -10.30
C PHE A 77 -11.43 -3.87 -11.71
N GLY A 78 -12.11 -4.50 -12.67
CA GLY A 78 -11.72 -4.50 -14.07
C GLY A 78 -11.67 -3.10 -14.67
N LEU A 79 -12.65 -2.24 -14.37
CA LEU A 79 -12.67 -0.86 -14.86
C LEU A 79 -11.53 -0.01 -14.29
N ILE A 80 -11.22 -0.18 -13.01
CA ILE A 80 -10.07 0.48 -12.35
C ILE A 80 -8.77 0.11 -13.08
N TRP A 81 -8.52 -1.19 -13.24
CA TRP A 81 -7.30 -1.66 -13.87
C TRP A 81 -7.21 -1.28 -15.35
N LEU A 82 -8.32 -1.31 -16.07
CA LEU A 82 -8.39 -0.83 -17.45
C LEU A 82 -7.95 0.64 -17.56
N GLY A 83 -8.48 1.52 -16.70
CA GLY A 83 -8.10 2.93 -16.66
C GLY A 83 -6.62 3.13 -16.36
N ILE A 84 -6.08 2.37 -15.40
CA ILE A 84 -4.65 2.39 -15.05
C ILE A 84 -3.80 1.96 -16.26
N THR A 85 -4.12 0.83 -16.90
CA THR A 85 -3.40 0.34 -18.08
C THR A 85 -3.40 1.35 -19.22
N VAL A 86 -4.54 1.98 -19.50
CA VAL A 86 -4.66 3.04 -20.52
C VAL A 86 -3.76 4.23 -20.18
N TYR A 87 -3.76 4.69 -18.92
CA TYR A 87 -2.90 5.79 -18.49
C TYR A 87 -1.41 5.48 -18.69
N PHE A 88 -0.95 4.32 -18.20
CA PHE A 88 0.46 3.95 -18.27
C PHE A 88 0.94 3.75 -19.72
N THR A 89 0.13 3.11 -20.56
CA THR A 89 0.45 2.91 -21.98
C THR A 89 0.47 4.23 -22.76
N THR A 90 -0.48 5.14 -22.51
CA THR A 90 -0.54 6.45 -23.16
C THR A 90 0.65 7.31 -22.78
N ARG A 91 0.97 7.38 -21.47
CA ARG A 91 2.15 8.11 -20.98
C ARG A 91 3.45 7.60 -21.61
N ALA A 92 3.63 6.29 -21.68
CA ALA A 92 4.81 5.69 -22.30
C ALA A 92 4.92 6.02 -23.80
N ARG A 93 3.79 6.09 -24.52
CA ARG A 93 3.77 6.49 -25.94
C ARG A 93 4.14 7.96 -26.12
N VAL A 94 3.56 8.87 -25.35
CA VAL A 94 3.86 10.31 -25.43
C VAL A 94 5.33 10.58 -25.08
N ALA A 95 5.87 9.91 -24.06
CA ALA A 95 7.29 10.02 -23.70
C ALA A 95 8.25 9.55 -24.80
N ARG A 96 7.85 8.56 -25.61
CA ARG A 96 8.64 8.07 -26.76
C ARG A 96 8.58 8.99 -27.98
N LEU A 97 7.52 9.79 -28.11
CA LEU A 97 7.32 10.73 -29.21
C LEU A 97 7.92 12.11 -28.94
N ALA A 98 8.30 12.40 -27.69
CA ALA A 98 9.08 13.57 -27.34
C ALA A 98 10.52 13.41 -27.87
N ILE A 99 10.77 13.95 -29.06
CA ILE A 99 12.11 14.06 -29.66
C ILE A 99 13.04 14.77 -28.65
N PRO A 100 14.27 14.30 -28.41
CA PRO A 100 15.23 15.00 -27.55
C PRO A 100 15.43 16.42 -28.08
N ALA A 101 15.19 17.44 -27.24
CA ALA A 101 15.51 18.81 -27.60
C ALA A 101 17.02 18.92 -27.89
N PRO A 102 17.44 19.69 -28.92
CA PRO A 102 18.83 19.84 -29.30
C PRO A 102 19.69 20.48 -28.21
#